data_AF-A0A920JVM2-F1
#
_entry.id   AF-A0A920JVM2-F1
#
_cell.length_a   1.000
_cell.length_b   1.000
_cell.length_c   1.000
_cell.angle_alpha   90.00
_cell.angle_beta   90.00
_cell.angle_gamma   90.00
#
_symmetry.space_group_name_H-M   'P 1'
#
loop_
_entity.id
_entity.type
_entity.pdbx_description
1 polymer ?
#
loop_
_entity_poly.entity_id
_entity_poly.type
_entity_poly.pdbx_seq_one_letter_code
_entity_poly.pdbx_strand_id
1 'polypeptide(L)'
;MILPALKIKSFNPTERVLMGPGPSDVSDRVLRAMASPTLGHLDPEFISMMNETKELLQYVFQTKNEWTFAVSAPGSAGMECCFANLIESGDKVIVCQNGVFGGRMRENVERWW
;
A
#
# COMPACT_ATOMS: atom_id res chain seq x y z
N MET A 1 33.53 27.33 -9.42
CA MET A 1 34.21 26.26 -8.65
C MET A 1 33.40 24.99 -8.89
N ILE A 2 33.91 24.03 -9.68
CA ILE A 2 33.19 22.79 -10.00
C ILE A 2 33.48 21.80 -8.86
N LEU A 3 32.44 21.39 -8.13
CA LEU A 3 32.58 20.34 -7.13
C LEU A 3 32.96 19.02 -7.85
N PRO A 4 33.89 18.23 -7.30
CA PRO A 4 34.21 16.93 -7.87
C PRO A 4 32.96 16.05 -7.91
N ALA A 5 32.80 15.30 -9.00
CA ALA A 5 31.69 14.37 -9.14
C ALA A 5 31.67 13.38 -7.98
N LEU A 6 30.53 13.30 -7.30
CA LEU A 6 30.32 12.39 -6.18
C LEU A 6 30.40 10.95 -6.69
N LYS A 7 31.39 10.18 -6.20
CA LYS A 7 31.55 8.76 -6.58
C LYS A 7 30.65 7.88 -5.74
N ILE A 8 29.37 7.80 -6.11
CA ILE A 8 28.42 6.84 -5.54
C ILE A 8 28.45 5.55 -6.36
N LYS A 9 28.54 4.39 -5.69
CA LYS A 9 28.37 3.07 -6.32
C LYS A 9 26.88 2.72 -6.37
N SER A 10 26.47 2.05 -7.44
CA SER A 10 25.12 1.48 -7.54
C SER A 10 24.84 0.55 -6.35
N PHE A 11 23.68 0.70 -5.74
CA PHE A 11 23.25 -0.14 -4.63
C PHE A 11 22.90 -1.54 -5.16
N ASN A 12 23.58 -2.55 -4.66
CA ASN A 12 23.27 -3.95 -4.95
C ASN A 12 23.11 -4.69 -3.61
N PRO A 13 21.88 -4.86 -3.11
CA PRO A 13 21.65 -5.51 -1.82
C PRO A 13 22.06 -6.97 -1.90
N THR A 14 22.46 -7.52 -0.76
CA THR A 14 22.67 -8.97 -0.63
C THR A 14 21.36 -9.64 -0.28
N GLU A 15 21.13 -10.86 -0.79
CA GLU A 15 19.93 -11.62 -0.49
C GLU A 15 19.83 -11.96 1.01
N ARG A 16 18.60 -11.97 1.52
CA ARG A 16 18.25 -12.33 2.89
C ARG A 16 17.06 -13.27 2.83
N VAL A 17 16.93 -14.09 3.86
CA VAL A 17 15.69 -14.84 4.12
C VAL A 17 14.92 -14.06 5.17
N LEU A 18 13.77 -13.50 4.80
CA LEU A 18 13.00 -12.59 5.64
C LEU A 18 11.92 -13.35 6.42
N MET A 19 12.30 -13.83 7.62
CA MET A 19 11.42 -14.59 8.52
C MET A 19 10.82 -13.75 9.67
N GLY A 20 10.94 -12.42 9.58
CA GLY A 20 10.36 -11.48 10.54
C GLY A 20 8.89 -11.16 10.24
N PRO A 21 8.26 -10.24 11.01
CA PRO A 21 6.86 -9.84 10.80
C PRO A 21 6.64 -8.96 9.57
N GLY A 22 7.69 -8.65 8.80
CA GLY A 22 7.62 -7.89 7.57
C GLY A 22 8.88 -7.07 7.29
N PRO A 23 9.17 -6.76 6.01
CA PRO A 23 8.52 -7.33 4.82
C PRO A 23 8.88 -8.81 4.63
N SER A 24 8.17 -9.50 3.73
CA SER A 24 8.49 -10.87 3.31
C SER A 24 9.31 -10.89 2.02
N ASP A 25 9.94 -12.02 1.72
CA ASP A 25 10.61 -12.24 0.44
C ASP A 25 9.61 -12.16 -0.72
N VAL A 26 10.00 -11.49 -1.80
CA VAL A 26 9.17 -11.27 -2.99
C VAL A 26 9.56 -12.27 -4.06
N SER A 27 8.58 -12.98 -4.63
CA SER A 27 8.86 -13.92 -5.72
C SER A 27 9.54 -13.24 -6.91
N ASP A 28 10.48 -13.93 -7.56
CA ASP A 28 11.18 -13.42 -8.75
C ASP A 28 10.23 -12.94 -9.85
N ARG A 29 9.09 -13.61 -10.01
CA ARG A 29 8.06 -13.24 -11.00
C ARG A 29 7.56 -11.81 -10.76
N VAL A 30 7.34 -11.43 -9.51
CA VAL A 30 6.87 -10.09 -9.13
C VAL A 30 7.99 -9.07 -9.27
N LEU A 31 9.23 -9.41 -8.87
CA LEU A 31 10.40 -8.55 -9.07
C LEU A 31 10.62 -8.22 -10.55
N ARG A 32 10.52 -9.23 -11.43
CA ARG A 32 10.61 -9.02 -12.89
C ARG A 32 9.47 -8.17 -13.42
N ALA A 33 8.24 -8.35 -12.93
CA ALA A 33 7.10 -7.52 -13.34
C ALA A 33 7.32 -6.03 -12.99
N MET A 34 7.91 -5.73 -11.82
CA MET A 34 8.24 -4.35 -11.42
C MET A 34 9.32 -3.69 -12.28
N ALA A 35 10.13 -4.46 -13.02
CA ALA A 35 11.14 -3.94 -13.93
C ALA A 35 10.60 -3.63 -15.34
N SER A 36 9.30 -3.81 -15.57
CA SER A 36 8.65 -3.53 -16.86
C SER A 36 8.62 -2.02 -17.18
N PRO A 37 8.49 -1.63 -18.46
CA PRO A 37 8.33 -0.23 -18.84
C PRO A 37 7.13 0.44 -18.16
N THR A 38 7.27 1.73 -17.86
CA THR A 38 6.18 2.53 -17.29
C THR A 38 5.10 2.82 -18.33
N LEU A 39 3.83 2.77 -17.90
CA LEU A 39 2.67 3.19 -18.69
C LEU A 39 2.12 4.54 -18.22
N GLY A 40 1.38 5.22 -19.09
CA GLY A 40 0.61 6.40 -18.71
C GLY A 40 -0.55 6.04 -17.77
N HIS A 41 -0.89 6.93 -16.83
CA HIS A 41 -1.93 6.67 -15.82
C HIS A 41 -3.37 6.53 -16.39
N LEU A 42 -3.60 6.94 -17.64
CA LEU A 42 -4.86 6.74 -18.38
C LEU A 42 -4.67 5.85 -19.61
N ASP A 43 -3.53 5.16 -19.71
CA ASP A 43 -3.29 4.23 -20.81
C ASP A 43 -4.33 3.08 -20.76
N PRO A 44 -4.94 2.69 -21.88
CA PRO A 44 -5.91 1.59 -21.91
C PRO A 44 -5.35 0.27 -21.34
N GLU A 45 -4.07 -0.03 -21.53
CA GLU A 45 -3.44 -1.24 -20.99
C GLU A 45 -3.35 -1.17 -19.46
N PHE A 46 -3.03 0.01 -18.91
CA PHE A 46 -3.02 0.24 -17.47
C PHE A 46 -4.42 0.11 -16.86
N ILE A 47 -5.44 0.67 -17.51
CA ILE A 47 -6.84 0.58 -17.05
C ILE A 47 -7.32 -0.89 -17.06
N SER A 48 -6.97 -1.67 -18.08
CA SER A 48 -7.29 -3.09 -18.14
C SER A 48 -6.67 -3.86 -16.97
N MET A 49 -5.38 -3.61 -16.70
CA MET A 49 -4.68 -4.22 -15.57
C MET A 49 -5.29 -3.81 -14.22
N MET A 50 -5.76 -2.57 -14.07
CA MET A 50 -6.47 -2.12 -12.86
C MET A 50 -7.80 -2.88 -12.67
N ASN A 51 -8.54 -3.15 -13.74
CA ASN A 51 -9.79 -3.93 -13.68
C ASN A 51 -9.51 -5.38 -13.26
N GLU A 52 -8.49 -6.02 -13.83
CA GLU A 52 -8.06 -7.36 -13.41
C GLU A 52 -7.59 -7.37 -11.95
N THR A 53 -6.85 -6.34 -11.53
CA THR A 53 -6.41 -6.20 -10.14
C THR A 53 -7.61 -6.09 -9.18
N LYS A 54 -8.67 -5.36 -9.56
CA LYS A 54 -9.92 -5.30 -8.79
C LYS A 54 -10.57 -6.69 -8.65
N GLU A 55 -10.67 -7.47 -9.72
CA GLU A 55 -11.22 -8.83 -9.66
C GLU A 55 -10.38 -9.75 -8.76
N LEU A 56 -9.05 -9.65 -8.83
CA LEU A 56 -8.14 -10.38 -7.96
C LEU A 56 -8.27 -9.97 -6.50
N LEU A 57 -8.45 -8.68 -6.21
CA LEU A 57 -8.70 -8.18 -4.85
C LEU A 57 -10.05 -8.70 -4.32
N GLN A 58 -11.10 -8.69 -5.14
CA GLN A 58 -12.40 -9.26 -4.79
C GLN A 58 -12.29 -10.76 -4.49
N TYR A 59 -11.48 -11.49 -5.26
CA TYR A 59 -11.16 -12.89 -4.99
C TYR A 59 -10.40 -13.05 -3.67
N VAL A 60 -9.34 -12.28 -3.41
CA VAL A 60 -8.57 -12.37 -2.16
C VAL A 60 -9.42 -12.04 -0.93
N PHE A 61 -10.24 -10.99 -1.00
CA PHE A 61 -11.13 -10.59 0.09
C PHE A 61 -12.44 -11.38 0.15
N GLN A 62 -12.69 -12.28 -0.81
CA GLN A 62 -13.94 -13.05 -0.94
C GLN A 62 -15.18 -12.14 -0.88
N THR A 63 -15.18 -11.07 -1.66
CA THR A 63 -16.25 -10.07 -1.70
C THR A 63 -16.79 -9.88 -3.11
N LYS A 64 -18.04 -9.41 -3.22
CA LYS A 64 -18.67 -8.98 -4.47
C LYS A 64 -18.81 -7.46 -4.56
N ASN A 65 -18.19 -6.71 -3.64
CA ASN A 65 -18.29 -5.26 -3.60
C ASN A 65 -17.75 -4.63 -4.88
N GLU A 66 -18.62 -3.93 -5.61
CA GLU A 66 -18.24 -3.26 -6.86
C GLU A 66 -17.14 -2.22 -6.63
N TRP A 67 -17.15 -1.55 -5.48
CA TRP A 67 -16.13 -0.56 -5.10
C TRP A 67 -14.96 -1.23 -4.37
N THR A 68 -14.20 -2.05 -5.11
CA THR A 68 -12.95 -2.67 -4.64
C THR A 68 -11.79 -2.11 -5.45
N PHE A 69 -10.81 -1.50 -4.78
CA PHE A 69 -9.66 -0.88 -5.43
C PHE A 69 -8.43 -0.88 -4.51
N ALA A 70 -7.25 -0.76 -5.11
CA ALA A 70 -6.00 -0.57 -4.37
C ALA A 70 -5.78 0.91 -4.05
N VAL A 71 -5.36 1.21 -2.82
CA VAL A 71 -4.89 2.54 -2.44
C VAL A 71 -3.38 2.59 -2.69
N SER A 72 -2.90 3.59 -3.41
CA SER A 72 -1.47 3.80 -3.72
C SER A 72 -0.69 4.30 -2.50
N ALA A 73 -0.63 3.49 -1.44
CA ALA A 73 0.03 3.81 -0.18
C ALA A 73 0.33 2.55 0.66
N PRO A 74 1.16 2.63 1.72
CA PRO A 74 1.37 1.52 2.65
C PRO A 74 0.08 1.11 3.38
N GLY A 75 0.07 -0.09 3.98
CA GLY A 75 -1.14 -0.64 4.63
C GLY A 75 -1.78 0.26 5.69
N SER A 76 -0.99 1.03 6.46
CA SER A 76 -1.54 2.00 7.43
C SER A 76 -2.39 3.09 6.79
N ALA A 77 -2.11 3.48 5.56
CA ALA A 77 -2.90 4.47 4.84
C ALA A 77 -4.24 3.88 4.33
N GLY A 78 -4.32 2.56 4.14
CA GLY A 78 -5.60 1.88 3.90
C GLY A 78 -6.54 2.00 5.11
N MET A 79 -6.00 1.87 6.33
CA MET A 79 -6.74 2.14 7.56
C MET A 79 -7.20 3.60 7.62
N GLU A 80 -6.28 4.54 7.40
CA GLU A 80 -6.58 5.98 7.40
C GLU A 80 -7.65 6.36 6.36
N CYS A 81 -7.59 5.78 5.16
CA CYS A 81 -8.59 5.97 4.10
C CYS A 81 -10.00 5.64 4.60
N CYS A 82 -10.18 4.56 5.36
CA CYS A 82 -11.49 4.22 5.93
C CYS A 82 -11.97 5.27 6.94
N PHE A 83 -11.11 5.69 7.89
CA PHE A 83 -11.49 6.69 8.91
C PHE A 83 -11.78 8.05 8.29
N ALA A 84 -10.96 8.49 7.33
CA ALA A 84 -11.09 9.80 6.69
C ALA A 84 -12.34 9.94 5.81
N ASN A 85 -12.89 8.82 5.29
CA ASN A 85 -14.05 8.85 4.40
C ASN A 85 -15.38 8.47 5.07
N LEU A 86 -15.34 7.84 6.25
CA LEU A 86 -16.56 7.30 6.91
C LEU A 86 -16.98 8.05 8.17
N ILE A 87 -16.17 8.99 8.65
CA ILE A 87 -16.36 9.62 9.97
C ILE A 87 -16.34 11.13 9.81
N GLU A 88 -17.27 11.78 10.50
CA GLU A 88 -17.37 13.24 10.59
C GLU A 88 -17.15 13.72 12.04
N SER A 89 -16.92 15.03 12.22
CA SER A 89 -16.75 15.60 13.55
C SER A 89 -18.00 15.41 14.42
N GLY A 90 -17.81 14.88 15.63
CA GLY A 90 -18.88 14.57 16.57
C GLY A 90 -19.39 13.13 16.51
N ASP A 91 -18.95 12.32 15.54
CA ASP A 91 -19.27 10.90 15.49
C ASP A 91 -18.67 10.13 16.67
N LYS A 92 -19.40 9.11 17.14
CA LYS A 92 -18.91 8.19 18.17
C LYS A 92 -18.29 6.97 17.52
N VAL A 93 -16.99 6.78 17.78
CA VAL A 93 -16.21 5.68 17.22
C VAL A 93 -15.78 4.72 18.32
N ILE A 94 -15.95 3.42 18.10
CA ILE A 94 -15.46 2.38 19.01
C ILE A 94 -14.25 1.70 18.37
N VAL A 95 -13.09 1.77 19.03
CA VAL A 95 -11.86 1.08 18.61
C VAL A 95 -11.54 -0.01 19.62
N CYS A 96 -11.64 -1.27 19.20
CA CYS A 96 -11.25 -2.43 20.01
C CYS A 96 -9.73 -2.60 20.00
N GLN A 97 -9.03 -1.96 20.94
CA GLN A 97 -7.56 -2.00 21.00
C GLN A 97 -7.04 -3.24 21.73
N ASN A 98 -6.40 -4.15 20.99
CA ASN A 98 -5.67 -5.31 21.55
C ASN A 98 -4.22 -5.40 21.03
N GLY A 99 -3.57 -4.25 20.85
CA GLY A 99 -2.19 -4.17 20.35
C GLY A 99 -1.87 -2.83 19.71
N VAL A 100 -0.66 -2.74 19.12
CA VAL A 100 -0.12 -1.50 18.55
C VAL A 100 -1.00 -0.93 17.43
N PHE A 101 -1.60 -1.78 16.59
CA PHE A 101 -2.43 -1.32 15.48
C PHE A 101 -3.76 -0.69 15.93
N GLY A 102 -4.35 -1.15 17.04
CA GLY A 102 -5.53 -0.51 17.61
C GLY A 102 -5.21 0.89 18.16
N GLY A 103 -4.00 1.09 18.69
CA GLY A 103 -3.51 2.42 19.09
C GLY A 103 -3.43 3.38 17.90
N ARG A 104 -2.90 2.91 16.77
CA ARG A 104 -2.86 3.69 15.52
C ARG A 104 -4.24 4.02 14.98
N MET A 105 -5.21 3.10 15.07
CA MET A 105 -6.60 3.38 14.71
C MET A 105 -7.18 4.51 15.57
N ARG A 106 -6.95 4.46 16.89
CA ARG A 106 -7.40 5.50 17.82
C ARG A 106 -6.76 6.86 17.48
N GLU A 107 -5.45 6.89 17.21
CA GLU A 107 -4.75 8.12 16.80
C GLU A 107 -5.37 8.73 15.52
N ASN A 108 -5.77 7.90 14.55
CA ASN A 108 -6.47 8.41 13.37
C ASN A 108 -7.82 9.03 13.72
N VAL A 109 -8.60 8.44 14.64
CA VAL A 109 -9.87 9.04 15.08
C VAL A 109 -9.64 10.40 15.75
N GLU A 110 -8.70 10.48 16.70
CA GLU A 110 -8.43 11.69 17.49
C GLU A 110 -7.78 12.83 16.69
N ARG A 111 -7.08 12.51 15.59
CA ARG A 111 -6.33 13.51 14.81
C ARG A 111 -7.21 14.33 13.86
N TRP A 112 -8.21 13.70 13.27
CA TRP A 112 -8.99 14.30 12.18
C TRP A 112 -10.32 14.90 12.66
N TRP A 113 -10.84 14.47 13.82
CA TRP A 113 -12.21 14.74 14.26
C TRP A 113 -12.34 14.93 15.77
#